data_AF-A0A1E3P7J0-F1
#
_entry.id   AF-A0A1E3P7J0-F1
#
_cell.length_a   1.000
_cell.length_b   1.000
_cell.length_c   1.000
_cell.angle_alpha   90.00
_cell.angle_beta   90.00
_cell.angle_gamma   90.00
#
_symmetry.space_group_name_H-M   'P 1'
#
loop_
_entity.id
_entity.type
_entity.pdbx_description
1 polymer ?
#
loop_
_entity_poly.entity_id
_entity_poly.type
_entity_poly.pdbx_seq_one_letter_code
_entity_poly.pdbx_strand_id
1 'polypeptide(L)'
;MLVGKFHIGGGILLIIVILILFHLRERWLPKLRVWLGKRRIRLDGYSHLPSFQRDIESGLTSSNFDLVMNNSGDTRKGLDENAKSKILKIMEDNPGLSFDEARLKYTREELSKNQIGPDGIPLDPRTVTFGK
;
A
#
# COMPACT_ATOMS: atom_id res chain seq x y z
N MET A 1 0.52 -20.99 -53.54
CA MET A 1 -0.24 -21.58 -52.41
C MET A 1 0.69 -21.76 -51.20
N LEU A 2 1.06 -20.68 -50.49
CA LEU A 2 1.94 -20.79 -49.31
C LEU A 2 1.85 -19.60 -48.32
N VAL A 3 0.67 -19.01 -48.11
CA VAL A 3 0.48 -17.87 -47.17
C VAL A 3 -0.23 -18.31 -45.86
N GLY A 4 -0.68 -19.56 -45.75
CA GLY A 4 -1.56 -20.01 -44.68
C GLY A 4 -0.91 -20.51 -43.36
N LYS A 5 0.43 -20.55 -43.24
CA LYS A 5 1.09 -21.19 -42.08
C LYS A 5 1.56 -20.23 -40.97
N PHE A 6 1.67 -18.92 -41.26
CA PHE A 6 2.19 -17.95 -40.28
C PHE A 6 1.16 -17.51 -39.23
N HIS A 7 -0.14 -17.52 -39.55
CA HIS A 7 -1.19 -17.09 -38.60
C HIS A 7 -1.45 -18.13 -37.50
N ILE A 8 -1.34 -19.42 -37.83
CA ILE A 8 -1.59 -20.52 -36.88
C ILE A 8 -0.49 -20.56 -35.82
N GLY A 9 0.78 -20.35 -36.20
CA GLY A 9 1.91 -20.29 -35.27
C GLY A 9 1.83 -19.11 -34.31
N GLY A 10 1.41 -17.94 -34.78
CA GLY A 10 1.24 -16.74 -33.94
C GLY A 10 0.13 -16.92 -32.89
N GLY A 11 -1.00 -17.52 -33.28
CA GLY A 11 -2.12 -17.80 -32.36
C GLY A 11 -1.75 -18.80 -31.25
N ILE A 12 -1.02 -19.85 -31.61
CA ILE A 12 -0.53 -20.86 -30.64
C ILE A 12 0.45 -20.22 -29.66
N LEU A 13 1.37 -19.38 -30.13
CA LEU A 13 2.31 -18.66 -29.26
C LEU A 13 1.59 -17.72 -28.28
N LEU A 14 0.54 -17.03 -28.73
CA LEU A 14 -0.29 -16.18 -27.89
C LEU A 14 -1.00 -16.98 -26.79
N ILE A 15 -1.56 -18.14 -27.13
CA ILE A 15 -2.23 -19.04 -26.17
C ILE A 15 -1.22 -19.58 -25.14
N ILE A 16 -0.02 -19.97 -25.58
CA ILE A 16 1.04 -20.43 -24.68
C ILE A 16 1.46 -19.31 -23.72
N VAL A 17 1.63 -18.08 -24.21
CA VAL A 17 1.94 -16.92 -23.36
C VAL A 17 0.82 -16.66 -22.35
N ILE A 18 -0.45 -16.73 -22.77
CA ILE A 18 -1.60 -16.56 -21.87
C ILE A 18 -1.63 -17.67 -20.80
N LEU A 19 -1.39 -18.92 -21.18
CA LEU A 19 -1.36 -20.05 -20.25
C LEU A 19 -0.20 -19.94 -19.27
N ILE A 20 0.99 -19.55 -19.74
CA ILE A 20 2.14 -19.28 -18.88
C ILE A 20 1.79 -18.17 -17.90
N LEU A 21 1.28 -17.02 -18.36
CA LEU A 21 0.89 -15.91 -17.50
C LEU A 21 -0.22 -16.30 -16.50
N PHE A 22 -1.17 -17.12 -16.91
CA PHE A 22 -2.24 -17.63 -16.05
C PHE A 22 -1.70 -18.55 -14.95
N HIS A 23 -0.74 -19.41 -15.27
CA HIS A 23 -0.16 -20.33 -14.30
C HIS A 23 0.84 -19.64 -13.38
N LEU A 24 1.60 -18.69 -13.93
CA LEU A 24 2.51 -17.85 -13.18
C LEU A 24 1.77 -16.76 -12.38
N ARG A 25 0.46 -16.53 -12.58
CA ARG A 25 -0.30 -15.43 -11.96
C ARG A 25 -0.01 -15.31 -10.46
N GLU A 26 0.05 -16.42 -9.72
CA GLU A 26 0.22 -16.40 -8.27
C GLU A 26 1.61 -15.94 -7.83
N ARG A 27 2.62 -16.05 -8.71
CA ARG A 27 3.98 -15.55 -8.48
C ARG A 27 4.20 -14.11 -8.92
N TRP A 28 3.47 -13.61 -9.94
CA TRP A 28 3.68 -12.27 -10.50
C TRP A 28 2.63 -11.24 -10.11
N LEU A 29 1.42 -11.66 -9.71
CA LEU A 29 0.35 -10.76 -9.28
C LEU A 29 0.79 -9.78 -8.17
N PRO A 30 1.55 -10.19 -7.13
CA PRO A 30 2.02 -9.25 -6.12
C PRO A 30 2.98 -8.20 -6.69
N LYS A 31 3.91 -8.64 -7.56
CA LYS A 31 4.92 -7.75 -8.18
C LYS A 31 4.34 -6.81 -9.22
N LEU A 32 3.35 -7.28 -9.99
CA LEU A 32 2.66 -6.49 -11.00
C LEU A 32 1.77 -5.41 -10.37
N ARG A 33 1.09 -5.73 -9.24
CA ARG A 33 0.30 -4.75 -8.48
C ARG A 33 1.17 -3.61 -7.94
N VAL A 34 2.35 -3.93 -7.40
CA VAL A 34 3.34 -2.95 -6.94
C VAL A 34 3.86 -2.08 -8.10
N TRP A 35 4.20 -2.69 -9.23
CA TRP A 35 4.70 -1.96 -10.41
C TRP A 35 3.64 -1.04 -11.04
N LEU A 36 2.37 -1.49 -11.12
CA LEU A 36 1.25 -0.69 -11.62
C LEU A 36 0.85 0.43 -10.66
N GLY A 37 0.96 0.22 -9.34
CA GLY A 37 0.74 1.25 -8.32
C GLY A 37 1.68 2.44 -8.48
N LYS A 38 2.97 2.19 -8.77
CA LYS A 38 3.98 3.22 -9.02
C LYS A 38 3.70 4.14 -10.22
N ARG A 39 2.91 3.69 -11.21
CA ARG A 39 2.53 4.54 -12.37
C ARG A 39 1.30 5.42 -12.11
N ARG A 40 0.42 5.08 -11.16
CA ARG A 40 -0.76 5.90 -10.83
C ARG A 40 -0.45 7.11 -9.94
N ILE A 41 0.65 7.07 -9.19
CA ILE A 41 1.02 8.13 -8.23
C ILE A 41 1.43 9.45 -8.93
N ARG A 42 1.80 9.44 -10.22
CA ARG A 42 2.31 10.63 -10.92
C ARG A 42 1.28 11.45 -11.71
N LEU A 43 -0.01 11.15 -11.61
CA LEU A 43 -1.05 11.77 -12.45
C LEU A 43 -2.12 12.56 -11.69
N ASP A 44 -1.90 12.87 -10.40
CA ASP A 44 -2.97 13.41 -9.56
C ASP A 44 -2.83 14.91 -9.32
N GLY A 45 -3.31 15.70 -10.28
CA GLY A 45 -3.55 17.15 -10.17
C GLY A 45 -5.02 17.50 -9.90
N TYR A 46 -5.81 16.56 -9.37
CA TYR A 46 -7.22 16.77 -9.07
C TYR A 46 -7.48 16.57 -7.58
N SER A 47 -7.81 17.65 -6.89
CA SER A 47 -8.30 17.69 -5.51
C SER A 47 -9.69 17.04 -5.45
N HIS A 48 -9.73 15.72 -5.33
CA HIS A 48 -10.95 14.99 -5.03
C HIS A 48 -11.29 15.12 -3.55
N LEU A 49 -12.58 15.35 -3.26
CA LEU A 49 -13.20 15.17 -1.95
C LEU A 49 -12.66 13.89 -1.28
N PRO A 50 -12.45 13.87 0.06
CA PRO A 50 -11.76 12.79 0.76
C PRO A 50 -12.58 11.51 0.71
N SER A 51 -12.46 10.78 -0.41
CA SER A 51 -12.98 9.43 -0.55
C SER A 51 -11.84 8.49 -0.21
N PHE A 52 -12.04 7.72 0.86
CA PHE A 52 -11.12 6.68 1.30
C PHE A 52 -11.01 5.50 0.31
N GLN A 53 -11.70 5.57 -0.83
CA GLN A 53 -11.70 4.53 -1.87
C GLN A 53 -10.29 4.14 -2.32
N ARG A 54 -9.40 5.11 -2.56
CA ARG A 54 -8.02 4.82 -2.95
C ARG A 54 -7.21 4.19 -1.82
N ASP A 55 -7.45 4.62 -0.59
CA ASP A 55 -6.79 4.08 0.59
C ASP A 55 -7.18 2.59 0.74
N ILE A 56 -8.47 2.27 0.59
CA ILE A 56 -8.99 0.90 0.58
C ILE A 56 -8.36 0.08 -0.56
N GLU A 57 -8.35 0.59 -1.79
CA GLU A 57 -7.73 -0.09 -2.94
C GLU A 57 -6.24 -0.36 -2.77
N SER A 58 -5.54 0.52 -2.05
CA SER A 58 -4.11 0.37 -1.74
C SER A 58 -3.84 -0.53 -0.52
N GLY A 59 -4.88 -1.05 0.14
CA GLY A 59 -4.75 -1.92 1.31
C GLY A 59 -4.51 -1.18 2.63
N LEU A 60 -4.79 0.12 2.71
CA LEU A 60 -4.67 0.95 3.93
C LEU A 60 -5.91 0.81 4.84
N THR A 61 -6.41 -0.42 4.99
CA THR A 61 -7.58 -0.74 5.80
C THR A 61 -7.34 -2.06 6.54
N SER A 62 -7.82 -2.16 7.77
CA SER A 62 -7.76 -3.37 8.61
C SER A 62 -9.01 -3.47 9.48
N SER A 63 -9.16 -4.56 10.25
CA SER A 63 -10.25 -4.68 11.23
C SER A 63 -10.20 -3.59 12.31
N ASN A 64 -9.01 -3.09 12.65
CA ASN A 64 -8.80 -2.04 13.64
C ASN A 64 -8.83 -0.64 13.03
N PHE A 65 -8.95 -0.55 11.70
CA PHE A 65 -8.94 0.68 10.93
C PHE A 65 -9.79 0.49 9.69
N ASP A 66 -11.11 0.45 9.92
CA ASP A 66 -12.10 0.21 8.89
C ASP A 66 -12.51 1.51 8.21
N LEU A 67 -12.26 1.60 6.90
CA LEU A 67 -12.61 2.74 6.07
C LEU A 67 -13.95 2.56 5.32
N VAL A 68 -14.55 1.37 5.38
CA VAL A 68 -15.75 0.98 4.64
C VAL A 68 -17.01 1.26 5.44
N MET A 69 -16.97 1.02 6.76
CA MET A 69 -18.16 1.08 7.62
C MET A 69 -18.38 2.47 8.24
N ASN A 70 -19.60 3.01 8.06
CA ASN A 70 -20.20 4.09 8.85
C ASN A 70 -19.30 5.33 9.15
N ASN A 71 -18.60 5.84 8.13
CA ASN A 71 -17.85 7.11 8.22
C ASN A 71 -18.72 8.35 7.94
N SER A 72 -20.03 8.19 7.80
CA SER A 72 -20.98 9.27 7.56
C SER A 72 -21.04 10.22 8.76
N GLY A 73 -20.64 11.47 8.56
CA GLY A 73 -20.57 12.48 9.63
C GLY A 73 -19.28 12.46 10.44
N ASP A 74 -18.32 11.59 10.10
CA ASP A 74 -16.97 11.65 10.66
C ASP A 74 -16.19 12.80 10.00
N THR A 75 -15.75 13.76 10.82
CA THR A 75 -14.97 14.92 10.38
C THR A 75 -13.45 14.67 10.42
N ARG A 76 -13.01 13.51 10.90
CA ARG A 76 -11.59 13.17 10.98
C ARG A 76 -11.03 12.98 9.57
N LYS A 77 -9.87 13.57 9.30
CA LYS A 77 -9.22 13.55 7.97
C LYS A 77 -8.56 12.22 7.61
N GLY A 78 -8.60 11.21 8.49
CA GLY A 78 -7.89 9.95 8.31
C GLY A 78 -6.37 10.11 8.42
N LEU A 79 -5.62 9.25 7.73
CA LEU A 79 -4.16 9.32 7.64
C LEU A 79 -3.72 10.53 6.80
N ASP A 80 -2.65 11.19 7.19
CA ASP A 80 -2.01 12.21 6.35
C ASP A 80 -1.28 11.56 5.16
N GLU A 81 -1.17 12.31 4.06
CA GLU A 81 -0.60 11.79 2.79
C GLU A 81 0.86 11.33 2.92
N ASN A 82 1.64 11.96 3.80
CA ASN A 82 3.04 11.57 4.03
C ASN A 82 3.10 10.23 4.77
N ALA A 83 2.29 10.04 5.81
CA ALA A 83 2.15 8.76 6.49
C ALA A 83 1.69 7.67 5.54
N LYS A 84 0.66 7.92 4.71
CA LYS A 84 0.19 6.95 3.70
C LYS A 84 1.33 6.49 2.79
N SER A 85 2.07 7.44 2.22
CA SER A 85 3.18 7.11 1.32
C SER A 85 4.28 6.29 2.02
N LYS A 86 4.62 6.61 3.26
CA LYS A 86 5.64 5.87 4.02
C LYS A 86 5.17 4.48 4.44
N ILE A 87 3.91 4.34 4.88
CA ILE A 87 3.32 3.05 5.24
C ILE A 87 3.27 2.12 4.01
N LEU A 88 2.82 2.63 2.86
CA LEU A 88 2.83 1.86 1.62
C LEU A 88 4.24 1.41 1.23
N LYS A 89 5.24 2.29 1.41
CA LYS A 89 6.64 1.93 1.18
C LYS A 89 7.12 0.84 2.13
N ILE A 90 6.77 0.91 3.42
CA ILE A 90 7.08 -0.14 4.39
C ILE A 90 6.45 -1.48 3.97
N MET A 91 5.20 -1.48 3.50
CA MET A 91 4.53 -2.68 2.99
C MET A 91 5.18 -3.21 1.71
N GLU A 92 5.61 -2.33 0.80
CA GLU A 92 6.33 -2.69 -0.43
C GLU A 92 7.68 -3.34 -0.12
N ASP A 93 8.42 -2.75 0.82
CA ASP A 93 9.76 -3.22 1.21
C ASP A 93 9.71 -4.50 2.06
N ASN A 94 8.55 -4.85 2.64
CA ASN A 94 8.37 -6.01 3.52
C ASN A 94 7.17 -6.86 3.07
N PRO A 95 7.34 -7.73 2.05
CA PRO A 95 6.26 -8.58 1.55
C PRO A 95 5.64 -9.44 2.65
N GLY A 96 4.31 -9.42 2.75
CA GLY A 96 3.54 -10.17 3.76
C GLY A 96 3.27 -9.41 5.06
N LEU A 97 3.83 -8.19 5.22
CA LEU A 97 3.52 -7.32 6.35
C LEU A 97 2.10 -6.75 6.21
N SER A 98 1.28 -6.87 7.25
CA SER A 98 -0.06 -6.30 7.28
C SER A 98 -0.02 -4.77 7.41
N PHE A 99 -1.14 -4.12 7.07
CA PHE A 99 -1.28 -2.67 7.21
C PHE A 99 -1.06 -2.20 8.66
N ASP A 100 -1.62 -2.92 9.65
CA ASP A 100 -1.47 -2.54 11.06
C ASP A 100 -0.01 -2.64 11.54
N GLU A 101 0.72 -3.68 11.11
CA GLU A 101 2.14 -3.84 11.41
C GLU A 101 2.99 -2.76 10.73
N ALA A 102 2.69 -2.44 9.48
CA ALA A 102 3.37 -1.37 8.75
C ALA A 102 3.13 0.00 9.40
N ARG A 103 1.88 0.28 9.82
CA ARG A 103 1.53 1.49 10.56
C ARG A 103 2.24 1.55 11.92
N LEU A 104 2.31 0.44 12.64
CA LEU A 104 3.03 0.36 13.91
C LEU A 104 4.53 0.64 13.73
N LYS A 105 5.14 0.06 12.69
CA LYS A 105 6.54 0.31 12.35
C LYS A 105 6.77 1.78 12.01
N TYR A 106 5.93 2.36 11.15
CA TYR A 106 5.97 3.79 10.83
C TYR A 106 5.91 4.68 12.07
N THR A 107 4.92 4.45 12.94
CA THR A 107 4.76 5.25 14.16
C THR A 107 5.98 5.14 15.07
N ARG A 108 6.54 3.95 15.27
CA ARG A 108 7.76 3.76 16.07
C ARG A 108 8.96 4.49 15.48
N GLU A 109 9.12 4.46 14.16
CA GLU A 109 10.18 5.20 13.47
C GLU A 109 10.02 6.71 13.64
N GLU A 110 8.79 7.25 13.52
CA GLU A 110 8.53 8.68 13.74
C GLU A 110 8.72 9.09 15.21
N LEU A 111 8.32 8.27 16.18
CA LEU A 111 8.61 8.53 17.60
C LEU A 111 10.13 8.58 17.85
N SER A 112 10.86 7.58 17.36
CA SER A 112 12.31 7.52 17.52
C SER A 112 13.01 8.72 16.86
N LYS A 113 12.61 9.12 15.65
CA LYS A 113 13.14 10.32 14.98
C LYS A 113 12.94 11.60 15.80
N ASN A 114 11.87 11.67 16.58
CA ASN A 114 11.54 12.80 17.43
C ASN A 114 12.05 12.68 18.87
N GLN A 115 13.00 11.77 19.13
CA GLN A 115 13.53 11.51 20.48
C GLN A 115 12.43 11.12 21.48
N ILE A 116 11.48 10.30 21.04
CA ILE A 116 10.43 9.74 21.89
C ILE A 116 10.67 8.23 22.01
N GLY A 117 10.65 7.73 23.24
CA GLY A 117 10.81 6.32 23.58
C GLY A 117 9.64 5.46 23.08
N PRO A 118 9.82 4.13 23.06
CA PRO A 118 8.77 3.19 22.66
C PRO A 118 7.57 3.16 23.62
N ASP A 119 7.74 3.68 24.83
CA ASP A 119 6.74 3.93 25.86
C ASP A 119 5.98 5.26 25.66
N GLY A 120 6.34 6.05 24.65
CA GLY A 120 5.77 7.37 24.40
C GLY A 120 6.35 8.49 25.25
N ILE A 121 7.39 8.21 26.05
CA ILE A 121 8.03 9.21 26.92
C ILE A 121 9.15 9.90 26.14
N PRO A 122 9.22 11.25 26.13
CA PRO A 122 10.36 11.95 25.55
C PRO A 122 11.68 11.53 26.19
N LEU A 123 12.71 11.32 25.36
CA LEU A 123 14.06 10.94 25.77
C LEU A 123 14.89 12.16 26.25
N ASP A 124 14.29 13.35 26.30
CA ASP A 124 14.95 14.54 26.81
C ASP A 124 15.23 14.37 28.31
N PRO A 125 16.48 14.53 28.78
CA PRO A 125 16.84 14.41 30.20
C PRO A 125 16.11 15.39 31.12
N ARG A 126 15.51 16.46 30.59
CA ARG A 126 14.70 17.43 31.34
C ARG A 126 13.22 17.08 31.42
N THR A 127 12.83 15.96 30.81
CA THR A 127 11.44 15.50 30.84
C THR A 127 11.05 15.17 32.27
N VAL A 128 10.09 15.92 32.81
CA VAL A 128 9.46 15.60 34.09
C VAL A 128 8.28 14.70 33.81
N THR A 129 8.35 13.46 34.27
CA THR A 129 7.23 12.52 34.25
C THR A 129 6.65 12.40 35.66
N PHE A 130 5.32 12.39 35.74
CA PHE A 130 4.64 12.02 36.97
C PHE A 130 4.44 10.51 36.89
N GLY A 131 5.06 9.76 37.81
CA GLY A 131 4.87 8.31 37.89
C GLY A 131 3.39 7.93 38.01
N LYS A 132 3.07 6.70 37.62
CA LYS A 132 1.72 6.16 37.71
C LYS A 132 1.41 5.66 39.11
#